data_AF-A0A931QCI6-F1
#
_entry.id   AF-A0A931QCI6-F1
#
_cell.length_a   1.000
_cell.length_b   1.000
_cell.length_c   1.000
_cell.angle_alpha   90.00
_cell.angle_beta   90.00
_cell.angle_gamma   90.00
#
_symmetry.space_group_name_H-M   'P 1'
#
loop_
_entity.id
_entity.type
_entity.pdbx_description
1 polymer ?
#
loop_
_entity_poly.entity_id
_entity_poly.type
_entity_poly.pdbx_seq_one_letter_code
_entity_poly.pdbx_strand_id
1 'polypeptide(L)' 'RKEMVKLTKTMAEDGRVAIRNLRRSSRHDLEALEKDGEISADELERAEKDLDKITASYVSAVDAALEQKERELLEV' A
#
# COMPACT_ATOMS: atom_id res chain seq x y z
N ARG A 1 -1.43 6.74 -27.11
CA ARG A 1 -2.34 6.87 -25.93
C ARG A 1 -2.72 5.54 -25.32
N LYS A 2 -3.32 4.60 -26.08
CA LYS A 2 -3.70 3.28 -25.56
C LYS A 2 -2.55 2.54 -24.85
N GLU A 3 -1.34 2.60 -25.41
CA GLU A 3 -0.14 2.01 -24.78
C GLU A 3 0.29 2.73 -23.50
N MET A 4 0.21 4.06 -23.46
CA MET A 4 0.51 4.85 -22.26
C MET A 4 -0.49 4.61 -21.13
N VAL A 5 -1.77 4.47 -21.46
CA VAL A 5 -2.80 4.09 -20.48
C VAL A 5 -2.52 2.68 -19.94
N LYS A 6 -2.18 1.73 -20.81
CA LYS A 6 -1.81 0.37 -20.38
C LYS A 6 -0.60 0.38 -19.45
N LEU A 7 0.45 1.13 -19.78
CA LEU A 7 1.64 1.28 -18.94
C LEU A 7 1.29 1.86 -17.57
N THR A 8 0.48 2.91 -17.52
CA THR A 8 0.08 3.56 -16.26
C THR A 8 -0.69 2.61 -15.35
N LYS A 9 -1.58 1.78 -15.91
CA LYS A 9 -2.28 0.72 -15.16
C LYS A 9 -1.33 -0.33 -14.60
N THR A 10 -0.34 -0.76 -15.37
CA THR A 10 0.70 -1.70 -14.90
C THR A 10 1.47 -1.09 -13.73
N MET A 11 1.93 0.16 -13.86
CA MET A 11 2.64 0.86 -12.78
C MET A 11 1.81 0.98 -11.49
N ALA A 12 0.51 1.26 -11.62
CA ALA A 12 -0.38 1.32 -10.47
C ALA A 12 -0.53 -0.04 -9.78
N GLU A 13 -0.68 -1.13 -10.56
CA GLU A 13 -0.76 -2.47 -9.96
C GLU A 13 0.56 -2.89 -9.30
N ASP A 14 1.70 -2.60 -9.92
CA ASP A 14 3.02 -2.86 -9.32
C ASP A 14 3.18 -2.10 -8.00
N GLY A 15 2.73 -0.83 -7.95
CA GLY A 15 2.70 -0.03 -6.74
C GLY A 15 1.82 -0.65 -5.65
N ARG A 16 0.60 -1.10 -5.99
CA ARG A 16 -0.28 -1.80 -5.03
C ARG A 16 0.34 -3.11 -4.53
N VAL A 17 0.98 -3.88 -5.41
CA VAL A 17 1.69 -5.12 -5.03
C VAL A 17 2.82 -4.81 -4.05
N ALA A 18 3.62 -3.78 -4.32
CA ALA A 18 4.70 -3.35 -3.45
C ALA A 18 4.19 -2.95 -2.05
N ILE A 19 3.12 -2.15 -1.98
CA ILE A 19 2.48 -1.77 -0.71
C ILE A 19 2.00 -3.01 0.06
N ARG A 20 1.33 -3.96 -0.61
CA ARG A 20 0.85 -5.20 0.03
C ARG A 20 2.00 -6.05 0.57
N ASN A 21 3.12 -6.12 -0.15
CA ASN A 21 4.29 -6.87 0.27
C ASN A 21 4.96 -6.21 1.48
N LEU A 22 5.10 -4.89 1.48
CA LEU A 22 5.65 -4.15 2.61
C LEU A 22 4.79 -4.35 3.86
N ARG A 23 3.46 -4.25 3.74
CA ARG A 23 2.55 -4.53 4.85
C ARG A 23 2.76 -5.92 5.44
N ARG A 24 2.92 -6.96 4.60
CA ARG A 24 3.19 -8.33 5.08
C ARG A 24 4.50 -8.41 5.85
N SER A 25 5.58 -7.82 5.32
CA SER A 25 6.88 -7.78 6.00
C SER A 25 6.77 -7.06 7.34
N SER A 26 6.19 -5.86 7.37
CA SER A 26 6.03 -5.08 8.59
C SER A 26 5.17 -5.79 9.64
N ARG A 27 4.11 -6.52 9.22
CA ARG A 27 3.32 -7.33 10.14
C ARG A 27 4.14 -8.46 10.75
N HIS A 28 4.91 -9.18 9.94
CA HIS A 28 5.81 -10.22 10.43
C HIS A 28 6.84 -9.66 11.43
N ASP A 29 7.39 -8.48 11.17
CA ASP A 29 8.32 -7.82 12.08
C ASP A 29 7.64 -7.44 13.41
N LEU A 30 6.39 -6.94 13.38
CA LEU A 30 5.61 -6.64 14.58
C LEU A 30 5.31 -7.90 15.40
N GLU A 31 4.92 -9.00 14.74
CA GLU A 31 4.67 -10.30 15.39
C GLU A 31 5.96 -10.86 16.02
N ALA A 32 7.13 -10.64 15.40
CA ALA A 32 8.42 -11.01 15.97
C ALA A 32 8.76 -10.20 17.24
N LEU A 33 8.52 -8.89 17.23
CA LEU A 33 8.74 -8.02 18.40
C LEU A 33 7.87 -8.44 19.61
N GLU A 34 6.62 -8.86 19.37
CA GLU A 34 5.75 -9.36 20.45
C GLU A 34 6.30 -10.66 21.03
N LYS A 35 6.72 -11.59 20.17
CA LYS A 35 7.30 -12.87 20.58
C LYS A 35 8.61 -12.70 21.36
N ASP A 36 9.41 -11.71 21.00
CA ASP A 36 10.66 -11.38 21.69
C ASP A 36 10.41 -10.60 23.00
N GLY A 37 9.15 -10.22 23.27
CA GLY A 37 8.72 -9.51 24.47
C GLY A 37 9.04 -8.02 24.45
N GLU A 38 9.40 -7.46 23.28
CA GLU A 38 9.67 -6.03 23.12
C GLU A 38 8.40 -5.18 23.12
N ILE A 39 7.28 -5.77 22.70
CA ILE A 39 5.94 -5.15 22.75
C ILE A 39 4.92 -6.11 23.35
N SER A 40 3.88 -5.55 23.97
CA SER A 40 2.73 -6.31 24.46
C SER A 40 1.72 -6.66 23.34
N ALA A 41 0.84 -7.63 23.59
CA ALA A 41 -0.25 -7.97 22.67
C ALA A 41 -1.18 -6.77 22.37
N ASP A 42 -1.44 -5.91 23.37
CA ASP A 42 -2.24 -4.69 23.19
C ASP A 42 -1.53 -3.66 22.28
N GLU A 43 -0.21 -3.59 22.33
CA GLU A 43 0.59 -2.73 21.46
C GLU A 43 0.66 -3.27 20.04
N LEU A 44 0.79 -4.60 19.88
CA LEU A 44 0.71 -5.27 18.60
C LEU A 44 -0.63 -4.98 17.90
N GLU A 45 -1.76 -5.14 18.60
CA GLU A 45 -3.09 -4.86 18.03
C GLU A 45 -3.22 -3.41 17.55
N ARG A 46 -2.72 -2.44 18.34
CA ARG A 46 -2.71 -1.03 17.96
C ARG A 46 -1.83 -0.79 16.72
N ALA A 47 -0.63 -1.36 16.70
CA ALA A 47 0.31 -1.21 15.60
C ALA A 47 -0.23 -1.82 14.30
N GLU A 48 -0.88 -3.00 14.36
CA GLU A 48 -1.52 -3.62 13.20
C GLU A 48 -2.65 -2.75 12.64
N LYS A 49 -3.48 -2.18 13.51
CA LYS A 49 -4.57 -1.28 13.11
C LYS A 49 -4.05 -0.03 12.41
N ASP A 50 -2.96 0.54 12.90
CA ASP A 50 -2.35 1.71 12.28
C ASP A 50 -1.64 1.36 10.96
N LEU A 51 -0.97 0.20 10.91
CA LEU A 51 -0.39 -0.34 9.67
C LEU A 51 -1.46 -0.53 8.59
N ASP A 52 -2.64 -1.02 8.93
CA ASP A 52 -3.76 -1.19 8.00
C ASP A 52 -4.31 0.16 7.51
N LYS A 53 -4.46 1.15 8.40
CA LYS A 53 -4.87 2.52 8.00
C LYS A 53 -3.87 3.15 7.04
N ILE A 54 -2.58 3.05 7.36
CA ILE A 54 -1.49 3.60 6.52
C ILE A 54 -1.51 2.92 5.15
N THR A 55 -1.62 1.59 5.14
CA THR A 55 -1.70 0.80 3.90
C THR A 55 -2.89 1.24 3.04
N ALA A 56 -4.08 1.36 3.64
CA ALA A 56 -5.28 1.81 2.93
C ALA A 56 -5.11 3.21 2.35
N SER A 57 -4.54 4.15 3.11
CA SER A 57 -4.28 5.52 2.67
C SER A 57 -3.37 5.56 1.43
N TYR A 58 -2.28 4.79 1.42
CA TYR A 58 -1.37 4.75 0.27
C TYR A 58 -1.96 4.03 -0.94
N VAL A 59 -2.78 2.99 -0.75
CA VAL A 59 -3.51 2.37 -1.86
C VAL A 59 -4.47 3.38 -2.51
N SER A 60 -5.23 4.13 -1.70
CA SER A 60 -6.12 5.18 -2.21
C SER A 60 -5.35 6.29 -2.93
N ALA A 61 -4.15 6.65 -2.45
CA ALA A 61 -3.30 7.63 -3.13
C ALA A 61 -2.83 7.13 -4.51
N VAL A 62 -2.48 5.83 -4.64
CA VAL A 62 -2.15 5.22 -5.94
C VAL A 62 -3.36 5.24 -6.88
N ASP A 63 -4.54 4.92 -6.38
CA ASP A 63 -5.77 4.92 -7.18
C ASP A 63 -6.12 6.33 -7.68
N ALA A 64 -6.02 7.34 -6.81
CA ALA A 64 -6.24 8.73 -7.17
C ALA A 64 -5.21 9.23 -8.22
N ALA A 65 -3.94 8.87 -8.05
CA ALA A 65 -2.89 9.21 -9.00
C ALA A 65 -3.10 8.56 -10.38
N LEU A 66 -3.54 7.28 -10.40
CA LEU A 66 -3.90 6.60 -11.63
C LEU A 66 -5.06 7.31 -12.33
N GLU A 67 -6.15 7.61 -11.61
CA GLU A 67 -7.32 8.27 -12.18
C GLU A 67 -6.98 9.66 -12.75
N GLN A 68 -6.21 10.45 -12.01
CA GLN A 68 -5.71 11.73 -12.50
C GLN A 68 -4.91 11.54 -13.79
N LYS A 69 -3.98 10.58 -13.80
CA LYS A 69 -3.10 10.39 -14.96
C LYS A 69 -3.85 9.86 -16.18
N GLU A 70 -4.86 9.01 -15.99
CA GLU A 70 -5.72 8.54 -17.07
C GLU A 70 -6.52 9.68 -17.70
N ARG A 71 -7.08 10.58 -16.89
CA ARG A 71 -7.78 11.79 -17.39
C ARG A 71 -6.85 12.65 -18.25
N GLU A 72 -5.66 12.98 -17.73
CA GLU A 72 -4.66 13.76 -18.48
C GLU A 72 -4.29 13.12 -19.83
N LEU A 73 -4.17 11.79 -19.89
CA LEU A 73 -3.80 11.08 -21.13
C LEU A 73 -4.95 11.04 -22.16
N LEU A 74 -6.20 11.17 -21.71
CA LEU A 74 -7.41 11.13 -22.53
C LEU A 74 -7.87 12.52 -23.01
N GLU A 75 -7.61 13.58 -22.25
CA GLU A 75 -8.04 14.95 -22.55
C GLU A 75 -7.19 15.68 -23.61
N VAL A 76 -5.97 15.21 -23.90
CA VAL A 76 -5.11 15.77 -24.96
C VAL A 76 -5.60 15.37 -26.36
#